data_AF-A0A1C6B668-F1
#
_entry.id   AF-A0A1C6B668-F1
#
_cell.length_a   1.000
_cell.length_b   1.000
_cell.length_c   1.000
_cell.angle_alpha   90.00
_cell.angle_beta   90.00
_cell.angle_gamma   90.00
#
_symmetry.space_group_name_H-M   'P 1'
#
loop_
_entity.id
_entity.type
_entity.pdbx_description
1 polymer ?
#
loop_
_entity_poly.entity_id
_entity_poly.type
_entity_poly.pdbx_seq_one_letter_code
_entity_poly.pdbx_strand_id
1 'polypeptide(L)'
;MEKGWKRLILVAGCLLFGCLLGYFVTVTQAREQDDPAYLAFFEERGLPVPEPAEPGNNIIGAGLLLGGVPTGLMLYQYIADQWKIHAGQKLLIGIVAFPIYTLLGVLGVVPFLIGQTVRLFRKKSQPERTDL
;
A
#
# COMPACT_ATOMS: atom_id res chain seq x y z
N MET A 1 -19.09 -0.80 13.28
CA MET A 1 -18.20 0.21 12.66
C MET A 1 -18.71 0.58 11.28
N GLU A 2 -18.83 1.87 11.01
CA GLU A 2 -19.19 2.42 9.70
C GLU A 2 -18.21 1.95 8.60
N LYS A 3 -18.71 1.78 7.37
CA LYS A 3 -17.92 1.27 6.23
C LYS A 3 -16.65 2.11 5.96
N GLY A 4 -16.70 3.42 6.18
CA GLY A 4 -15.54 4.31 6.03
C GLY A 4 -14.43 4.02 7.03
N TRP A 5 -14.76 3.84 8.32
CA TRP A 5 -13.79 3.46 9.36
C TRP A 5 -13.11 2.13 9.07
N LYS A 6 -13.85 1.12 8.60
CA LYS A 6 -13.26 -0.18 8.21
C LYS A 6 -12.23 -0.02 7.09
N ARG A 7 -12.54 0.80 6.08
CA ARG A 7 -11.64 1.07 4.95
C ARG A 7 -10.39 1.82 5.41
N LEU A 8 -10.56 2.81 6.28
CA LEU A 8 -9.45 3.59 6.82
C LEU A 8 -8.50 2.71 7.66
N ILE A 9 -9.06 1.89 8.56
CA ILE A 9 -8.27 0.95 9.39
C ILE A 9 -7.53 -0.05 8.51
N LEU A 10 -8.18 -0.60 7.48
CA LEU A 10 -7.53 -1.52 6.55
C LEU A 10 -6.32 -0.87 5.87
N VAL A 11 -6.51 0.30 5.26
CA VAL A 11 -5.42 0.98 4.52
C VAL A 11 -4.31 1.43 5.47
N ALA A 12 -4.65 2.00 6.62
CA ALA A 12 -3.67 2.41 7.62
C ALA A 12 -2.90 1.20 8.19
N GLY A 13 -3.58 0.09 8.46
CA GLY A 13 -2.96 -1.15 8.92
C GLY A 13 -1.98 -1.73 7.91
N CYS A 14 -2.38 -1.81 6.63
CA CYS A 14 -1.50 -2.24 5.54
C CYS A 14 -0.29 -1.32 5.38
N LEU A 15 -0.49 0.00 5.48
CA LEU A 15 0.59 0.98 5.38
C LEU A 15 1.61 0.80 6.51
N LEU A 16 1.14 0.71 7.77
CA LEU A 16 2.01 0.51 8.93
C LEU A 16 2.76 -0.81 8.87
N PHE A 17 2.08 -1.88 8.43
CA PHE A 17 2.71 -3.18 8.23
C PHE A 17 3.78 -3.12 7.13
N GLY A 18 3.53 -2.39 6.04
CA GLY A 18 4.52 -2.16 4.99
C GLY A 18 5.74 -1.38 5.48
N CYS A 19 5.54 -0.33 6.27
CA CYS A 19 6.64 0.40 6.90
C CYS A 19 7.48 -0.52 7.80
N LEU A 20 6.83 -1.40 8.57
CA LEU A 20 7.51 -2.36 9.44
C LEU A 20 8.34 -3.36 8.63
N LEU A 21 7.80 -3.89 7.53
CA LEU A 21 8.56 -4.75 6.61
C LEU A 21 9.75 -4.01 5.98
N GLY A 22 9.55 -2.77 5.53
CA GLY A 22 10.63 -1.94 4.99
C GLY A 22 11.75 -1.66 6.01
N TYR A 23 11.40 -1.51 7.29
CA TYR A 23 12.36 -1.42 8.37
C TYR A 23 13.17 -2.71 8.51
N PHE A 24 12.50 -3.89 8.53
CA PHE A 24 13.21 -5.17 8.60
C PHE A 24 14.14 -5.38 7.39
N VAL A 25 13.69 -5.05 6.18
CA VAL A 25 14.54 -5.10 4.98
C VAL A 25 15.78 -4.24 5.15
N THR A 26 15.63 -3.02 5.66
CA THR A 26 16.77 -2.12 5.93
C THR A 26 17.77 -2.73 6.91
N VAL A 27 17.27 -3.30 8.02
CA VAL A 27 18.12 -3.95 9.03
C VAL A 27 18.84 -5.17 8.45
N THR A 28 18.15 -5.96 7.62
CA THR A 28 18.76 -7.12 6.95
C THR A 28 19.83 -6.68 5.97
N GLN A 29 19.56 -5.69 5.13
CA GLN A 29 20.54 -5.15 4.18
C GLN A 29 21.79 -4.62 4.90
N ALA A 30 21.62 -3.91 6.02
CA ALA A 30 22.75 -3.44 6.81
C ALA A 30 23.61 -4.61 7.35
N ARG A 31 22.98 -5.69 7.82
CA ARG A 31 23.71 -6.88 8.31
C ARG A 31 24.41 -7.64 7.19
N GLU A 32 23.82 -7.71 6.00
CA GLU A 32 24.43 -8.36 4.83
C GLU A 32 25.72 -7.65 4.40
N GLN A 33 25.82 -6.34 4.59
CA GLN A 33 27.05 -5.59 4.32
C GLN A 33 28.19 -5.92 5.28
N ASP A 34 27.87 -6.41 6.48
CA ASP A 34 28.85 -6.83 7.49
C ASP A 34 29.17 -8.35 7.42
N ASP A 35 28.47 -9.11 6.56
CA ASP A 35 28.61 -10.57 6.47
C ASP A 35 29.71 -10.96 5.47
N PRO A 36 30.85 -11.53 5.92
CA PRO A 36 31.94 -11.92 5.03
C PRO A 36 31.54 -13.01 4.03
N ALA A 37 30.59 -13.89 4.36
CA ALA A 37 30.13 -14.91 3.43
C ALA A 37 29.28 -14.32 2.29
N TYR A 38 28.48 -13.29 2.61
CA TYR A 38 27.73 -12.53 1.63
C TYR A 38 28.66 -11.78 0.67
N LEU A 39 29.67 -11.09 1.21
CA LEU A 39 30.65 -10.34 0.39
C LEU A 39 31.47 -11.28 -0.50
N ALA A 40 31.96 -12.39 0.05
CA ALA A 40 32.73 -13.39 -0.70
C ALA A 40 31.93 -13.97 -1.88
N PHE A 41 30.61 -14.19 -1.72
CA PHE A 41 29.76 -14.67 -2.81
C PHE A 41 29.77 -13.75 -4.04
N PHE A 42 29.79 -12.43 -3.84
CA PHE A 42 29.87 -11.46 -4.94
C PHE A 42 31.29 -11.37 -5.51
N GLU A 43 32.29 -11.36 -4.64
CA GLU A 43 33.72 -11.32 -5.03
C GLU A 43 34.12 -12.54 -5.89
N GLU A 44 33.76 -13.75 -5.46
CA GLU A 44 34.04 -15.01 -6.19
C GLU A 44 33.41 -15.04 -7.59
N ARG A 45 32.30 -14.33 -7.77
CA ARG A 45 31.59 -14.23 -9.06
C ARG A 45 31.99 -13.01 -9.87
N GLY A 46 32.91 -12.18 -9.37
CA GLY A 46 33.30 -10.92 -10.00
C GLY A 46 32.12 -9.94 -10.14
N LEU A 47 31.13 -10.04 -9.26
CA LEU A 47 29.94 -9.19 -9.26
C LEU A 47 30.10 -8.03 -8.26
N PRO A 48 29.52 -6.85 -8.54
CA PRO A 48 29.49 -5.77 -7.57
C PRO A 48 28.57 -6.15 -6.39
N VAL A 49 29.00 -5.82 -5.18
CA VAL A 49 28.15 -5.93 -3.99
C VAL A 49 27.00 -4.93 -4.12
N PRO A 50 25.73 -5.34 -3.94
CA PRO A 50 24.60 -4.44 -4.02
C PRO A 50 24.70 -3.36 -2.94
N GLU A 51 24.55 -2.11 -3.32
CA GLU A 51 24.42 -1.03 -2.34
C GLU A 51 23.07 -1.13 -1.61
N PRO A 52 23.05 -1.00 -0.28
CA PRO A 52 21.81 -0.98 0.46
C PRO A 52 20.99 0.24 0.05
N ALA A 53 19.69 0.05 -0.16
CA ALA A 53 18.81 1.17 -0.42
C ALA A 53 18.71 2.06 0.82
N GLU A 54 18.52 3.37 0.61
CA GLU A 54 18.36 4.29 1.73
C GLU A 54 17.22 3.80 2.65
N PRO A 55 17.43 3.78 3.98
CA PRO A 55 16.43 3.35 4.96
C PRO A 55 15.05 3.96 4.73
N GLY A 56 15.01 5.27 4.42
CA GLY A 56 13.78 5.99 4.15
C GLY A 56 13.03 5.44 2.94
N ASN A 57 13.74 5.11 1.86
CA ASN A 57 13.14 4.59 0.62
C ASN A 57 12.55 3.19 0.84
N ASN A 58 13.23 2.34 1.60
CA ASN A 58 12.71 1.02 1.95
C ASN A 58 11.43 1.11 2.81
N ILE A 59 11.45 1.94 3.86
CA ILE A 59 10.33 2.09 4.79
C ILE A 59 9.12 2.73 4.11
N ILE A 60 9.33 3.89 3.48
CA ILE A 60 8.25 4.64 2.81
C ILE A 60 7.75 3.86 1.60
N GLY A 61 8.65 3.30 0.79
CA GLY A 61 8.30 2.53 -0.40
C GLY A 61 7.45 1.30 -0.06
N ALA A 62 7.86 0.50 0.92
CA ALA A 62 7.10 -0.67 1.36
C ALA A 62 5.75 -0.30 1.98
N GLY A 63 5.71 0.79 2.78
CA GLY A 63 4.47 1.33 3.34
C GLY A 63 3.47 1.78 2.27
N LEU A 64 3.94 2.55 1.30
CA LEU A 64 3.12 3.03 0.18
C LEU A 64 2.66 1.87 -0.72
N LEU A 65 3.53 0.89 -1.00
CA LEU A 65 3.17 -0.30 -1.77
C LEU A 65 2.03 -1.08 -1.10
N LEU A 66 2.19 -1.44 0.18
CA LEU A 66 1.17 -2.23 0.88
C LEU A 66 -0.10 -1.45 1.18
N GLY A 67 -0.02 -0.15 1.51
CA GLY A 67 -1.20 0.71 1.63
C GLY A 67 -1.88 0.98 0.28
N GLY A 68 -1.12 0.97 -0.81
CA GLY A 68 -1.57 1.19 -2.17
C GLY A 68 -2.42 0.04 -2.70
N VAL A 69 -2.09 -1.22 -2.40
CA VAL A 69 -2.87 -2.40 -2.85
C VAL A 69 -4.37 -2.30 -2.50
N PRO A 70 -4.79 -2.14 -1.23
CA PRO A 70 -6.21 -2.03 -0.89
C PRO A 70 -6.82 -0.74 -1.45
N THR A 71 -6.07 0.35 -1.53
CA THR A 71 -6.55 1.62 -2.11
C THR A 71 -6.86 1.48 -3.60
N GLY A 72 -5.93 0.88 -4.35
CA GLY A 72 -6.06 0.57 -5.76
C GLY A 72 -7.20 -0.40 -6.04
N LEU A 73 -7.34 -1.44 -5.22
CA LEU A 73 -8.44 -2.40 -5.33
C LEU A 73 -9.80 -1.73 -5.11
N MET A 74 -9.90 -0.80 -4.15
CA MET A 74 -11.14 -0.02 -3.94
C MET A 74 -11.46 0.88 -5.14
N LEU A 75 -10.44 1.49 -5.75
CA LEU A 75 -10.60 2.29 -6.97
C LEU A 75 -11.06 1.42 -8.16
N TYR A 76 -10.41 0.27 -8.35
CA TYR A 76 -10.78 -0.70 -9.37
C TYR A 76 -12.24 -1.17 -9.20
N GLN A 77 -12.62 -1.54 -7.97
CA GLN A 77 -13.99 -1.97 -7.68
C GLN A 77 -15.00 -0.87 -8.00
N TYR A 78 -14.69 0.39 -7.63
CA TYR A 78 -15.55 1.53 -7.94
C TYR A 78 -15.76 1.71 -9.45
N ILE A 79 -14.69 1.63 -10.25
CA ILE A 79 -14.77 1.76 -11.72
C ILE A 79 -15.52 0.58 -12.34
N ALA A 80 -15.21 -0.65 -11.92
CA ALA A 80 -15.85 -1.85 -12.42
C ALA A 80 -17.36 -1.88 -12.12
N ASP A 81 -17.76 -1.41 -10.93
CA ASP A 81 -19.17 -1.28 -10.54
C ASP A 81 -19.88 -0.20 -11.37
N GLN A 82 -19.22 0.93 -11.62
CA GLN A 82 -19.75 1.99 -12.48
C GLN A 82 -19.98 1.50 -13.93
N TRP A 83 -19.12 0.60 -14.41
CA TRP A 83 -19.18 0.03 -15.76
C TRP A 83 -20.04 -1.25 -15.84
N LYS A 84 -20.65 -1.67 -14.72
CA LYS A 84 -21.52 -2.85 -14.61
C LYS A 84 -20.89 -4.14 -15.18
N ILE A 85 -19.57 -4.31 -14.96
CA ILE A 85 -18.85 -5.48 -15.46
C ILE A 85 -19.34 -6.75 -14.72
N HIS A 86 -19.65 -7.80 -15.47
CA HIS A 86 -20.07 -9.09 -14.91
C HIS A 86 -18.98 -9.69 -13.99
N ALA A 87 -19.39 -10.40 -12.93
CA ALA A 87 -18.49 -10.85 -11.87
C ALA A 87 -17.28 -11.68 -12.37
N GLY A 88 -17.47 -12.58 -13.34
CA GLY A 88 -16.37 -13.39 -13.91
C GLY A 88 -15.37 -12.56 -14.74
N GLN A 89 -15.86 -11.61 -15.55
CA GLN A 89 -15.02 -10.68 -16.30
C GLN A 89 -14.30 -9.69 -15.39
N LYS A 90 -14.95 -9.26 -14.30
CA LYS A 90 -14.36 -8.41 -13.28
C LYS A 90 -13.17 -9.10 -12.60
N LEU A 91 -13.24 -10.40 -12.33
CA LEU A 91 -12.10 -11.12 -11.75
C LEU A 91 -10.93 -11.22 -12.75
N LEU A 92 -11.20 -11.59 -14.01
CA LEU A 92 -10.17 -11.68 -15.05
C LEU A 92 -9.47 -10.34 -15.31
N ILE A 93 -10.25 -9.27 -15.51
CA ILE A 93 -9.72 -7.92 -15.71
C ILE A 93 -8.98 -7.45 -14.46
N GLY A 94 -9.48 -7.78 -13.26
CA GLY A 94 -8.84 -7.46 -12.00
C GLY A 94 -7.46 -8.10 -11.83
N ILE A 95 -7.23 -9.31 -12.34
CA ILE A 95 -5.90 -9.94 -12.32
C ILE A 95 -4.96 -9.24 -13.31
N VAL A 96 -5.43 -9.02 -14.54
CA VAL A 96 -4.60 -8.38 -15.59
C VAL A 96 -4.25 -6.94 -15.24
N ALA A 97 -5.21 -6.19 -14.68
CA ALA A 97 -5.04 -4.80 -14.31
C ALA A 97 -4.36 -4.60 -12.94
N PHE A 98 -4.01 -5.69 -12.22
CA PHE A 98 -3.43 -5.63 -10.87
C PHE A 98 -2.25 -4.66 -10.74
N PRO A 99 -1.24 -4.69 -11.62
CA PRO A 99 -0.12 -3.75 -11.54
C PRO A 99 -0.59 -2.30 -11.70
N ILE A 100 -1.53 -2.05 -12.61
CA ILE A 100 -1.99 -0.71 -12.98
C ILE A 100 -2.74 -0.06 -11.82
N TYR A 101 -3.78 -0.72 -11.29
CA TYR A 101 -4.52 -0.11 -10.19
C TYR A 101 -3.73 -0.09 -8.89
N THR A 102 -2.76 -0.98 -8.69
CA THR A 102 -1.86 -0.92 -7.53
C THR A 102 -0.97 0.32 -7.60
N LEU A 103 -0.42 0.65 -8.77
CA LEU A 103 0.33 1.90 -8.97
C LEU A 103 -0.54 3.14 -8.71
N LEU A 104 -1.77 3.16 -9.24
CA LEU A 104 -2.73 4.22 -8.94
C LEU A 104 -3.07 4.28 -7.44
N GLY A 105 -3.14 3.12 -6.79
CA GLY A 105 -3.33 2.99 -5.36
C GLY A 105 -2.18 3.57 -4.54
N VAL A 106 -0.92 3.32 -4.94
CA VAL A 106 0.29 3.90 -4.33
C VAL A 106 0.24 5.43 -4.39
N LEU A 107 -0.12 6.00 -5.54
CA LEU A 107 -0.29 7.45 -5.70
C LEU A 107 -1.50 7.97 -4.90
N GLY A 108 -2.55 7.15 -4.79
CA GLY A 108 -3.83 7.50 -4.18
C GLY A 108 -3.91 7.29 -2.67
N VAL A 109 -2.98 6.57 -2.03
CA VAL A 109 -3.10 6.16 -0.62
C VAL A 109 -3.12 7.37 0.33
N VAL A 110 -2.24 8.34 0.12
CA VAL A 110 -2.17 9.56 0.92
C VAL A 110 -3.43 10.42 0.77
N PRO A 111 -3.87 10.83 -0.44
CA PRO A 111 -5.10 11.60 -0.58
C PRO A 111 -6.34 10.82 -0.14
N PHE A 112 -6.37 9.49 -0.28
CA PHE A 112 -7.45 8.65 0.20
C PHE A 112 -7.58 8.70 1.73
N LEU A 113 -6.48 8.53 2.46
CA LEU A 113 -6.46 8.58 3.93
C LEU A 113 -6.92 9.94 4.44
N ILE A 114 -6.40 11.03 3.86
CA ILE A 114 -6.80 12.39 4.23
C ILE A 114 -8.30 12.60 3.95
N GLY A 115 -8.75 12.28 2.73
CA GLY A 115 -10.14 12.47 2.32
C GLY A 115 -11.15 11.65 3.13
N GLN A 116 -10.84 10.38 3.43
CA GLN A 116 -11.68 9.53 4.29
C GLN A 116 -11.77 10.09 5.71
N THR A 117 -10.65 10.50 6.29
CA THR A 117 -10.60 11.07 7.63
C THR A 117 -11.49 12.31 7.73
N VAL A 118 -11.31 13.27 6.81
CA VAL A 118 -12.11 14.51 6.76
C VAL A 118 -13.61 14.21 6.59
N ARG A 119 -13.97 13.27 5.72
CA ARG A 119 -15.38 12.89 5.51
C ARG A 119 -16.00 12.29 6.77
N LEU A 120 -15.28 11.43 7.49
CA LEU A 120 -15.76 10.81 8.72
C LEU A 120 -15.94 11.84 9.85
N PHE A 121 -15.00 12.77 10.01
CA PHE A 121 -15.12 13.86 10.98
C PHE A 121 -16.26 14.83 10.67
N ARG A 122 -16.46 15.17 9.38
CA ARG A 122 -17.60 15.97 8.94
C ARG A 122 -18.93 15.27 9.19
N LYS A 123 -19.02 13.96 8.94
CA LYS A 123 -20.25 13.21 9.20
C LYS A 123 -20.60 13.12 10.69
N LYS A 124 -19.58 12.98 11.55
CA LYS A 124 -19.75 12.99 13.01
C LYS A 124 -20.18 14.35 13.57
N SER A 125 -19.84 15.45 12.90
CA SER A 125 -20.15 16.81 13.35
C SER A 125 -21.51 17.33 12.86
N GLN A 126 -22.20 16.62 11.97
CA GLN A 126 -23.59 16.93 11.65
C GLN A 126 -24.49 16.21 12.66
N PRO A 127 -25.18 16.94 13.56
CA PRO A 127 -26.21 16.33 14.39
C PRO A 127 -27.29 15.78 13.47
N GLU A 128 -27.83 14.62 13.84
CA GLU A 128 -28.99 14.02 13.23
C GLU A 128 -30.06 15.12 13.12
N ARG A 129 -30.33 15.60 11.91
CA ARG A 129 -31.47 16.48 11.67
C ARG A 129 -32.68 15.58 11.87
N THR A 130 -33.19 15.56 13.09
CA THR A 130 -34.53 15.05 13.39
C THR A 130 -35.49 15.95 12.64
N ASP A 131 -35.75 15.58 11.39
CA ASP A 131 -36.88 16.08 10.63
C ASP A 131 -38.13 15.47 11.30
N LEU A 132 -38.71 16.25 12.20
CA LEU A 132 -40.05 16.08 12.78
C LEU A 132 -41.08 16.71 11.84
#